data_AF-A0A4R8Q475-F1
#
_entry.id   AF-A0A4R8Q475-F1
#
_cell.length_a   1.000
_cell.length_b   1.000
_cell.length_c   1.000
_cell.angle_alpha   90.00
_cell.angle_beta   90.00
_cell.angle_gamma   90.00
#
_symmetry.space_group_name_H-M   'P 1'
#
loop_
_entity.id
_entity.type
_entity.pdbx_description
1 polymer ?
#
loop_
_entity_poly.entity_id
_entity_poly.type
_entity_poly.pdbx_seq_one_letter_code
_entity_poly.pdbx_strand_id
1 'polypeptide(L)'
;MSSNIPSATRAAEWRSTAGGLEKNLKLNANTNVPRSRCLPFRETLVKEAFASVNDLDYKLAETPLGSVSLGAPAIPGRLIITRHMACYLGANHSQSPGQWTTTARVVLGMVLVELLYVLFIWLPYTRRLKEPASHPPPSSPADRRALFERCMGTVPNYEGYLRMWFLGAEASEIRRDNVREFLLWAFFDVQEGSDSGEDYSVEVDGYISYMEAGMGRLFEQGRGRAKCLRLTVDPVEPTYRTVWWYATVALLDHATHLLLLLNGFEYFAQPRDKVIFPPRLQHMFASRRTSAGNLSYWYRPHRSEGLPVVFFHGIGIGLWPYIDFLADVSGRKGTRQMGVIALEMLPVSFRLTEPPLGKDVFLEQFKKILDRHMWHEFALVSHSYGSVLSTHAMQCPDLQARIPRAVLVDPVTILLHLPDVAYNFTRRRPTTANEWQLWYFASTDPGVAHCLGRYFFWRENAVWADELVGRTAAPEHAGHGPKLTRQVTVCLSGLDLIVDSHAVARYLVKGGRADYPAWLQRDHGQNNAAGPDTGLVPGGDGEYYRATGSGIDILWFANHDHSQVFDSPRGRARIVAAVQGGSEAK
;
A
#
# COMPACT_ATOMS: atom_id res chain seq x y z
N MET A 1 8.63 -17.41 -56.94
CA MET A 1 7.42 -17.70 -56.13
C MET A 1 7.61 -19.10 -55.57
N SER A 2 7.65 -19.39 -54.27
CA SER A 2 7.24 -18.70 -53.04
C SER A 2 8.41 -17.96 -52.36
N SER A 3 8.36 -16.78 -51.75
CA SER A 3 7.32 -16.05 -50.99
C SER A 3 6.69 -16.86 -49.87
N ASN A 4 7.45 -17.08 -48.79
CA ASN A 4 7.01 -16.93 -47.39
C ASN A 4 7.92 -17.74 -46.46
N ILE A 5 8.94 -17.08 -45.91
CA ILE A 5 9.50 -17.44 -44.59
C ILE A 5 9.28 -16.20 -43.70
N PRO A 6 8.64 -16.33 -42.52
CA PRO A 6 8.22 -15.20 -41.70
C PRO A 6 9.40 -14.33 -41.22
N SER A 7 9.11 -13.07 -40.88
CA SER A 7 10.04 -12.10 -40.26
C SER A 7 10.58 -12.50 -38.88
N ALA A 8 10.18 -13.66 -38.36
CA ALA A 8 10.51 -14.15 -37.04
C ALA A 8 11.79 -14.99 -37.05
N THR A 9 12.91 -14.33 -36.75
CA THR A 9 14.23 -14.80 -36.23
C THR A 9 15.41 -14.24 -37.01
N ARG A 10 15.58 -12.90 -36.96
CA ARG A 10 16.87 -12.26 -37.22
C ARG A 10 17.57 -12.09 -35.87
N ALA A 11 18.76 -12.65 -35.70
CA ALA A 11 19.58 -12.42 -34.52
C ALA A 11 20.24 -11.03 -34.61
N ALA A 12 20.04 -10.19 -33.59
CA ALA A 12 20.77 -8.94 -33.43
C ALA A 12 21.86 -9.15 -32.38
N GLU A 13 23.09 -8.77 -32.69
CA GLU A 13 24.24 -8.81 -31.77
C GLU A 13 24.65 -7.37 -31.50
N TRP A 14 24.88 -7.01 -30.24
CA TRP A 14 25.43 -5.70 -29.87
C TRP A 14 26.60 -5.89 -28.91
N ARG A 15 27.59 -4.97 -28.96
CA ARG A 15 28.84 -5.07 -28.19
C ARG A 15 29.12 -3.89 -27.25
N SER A 16 28.25 -2.88 -27.18
CA SER A 16 28.45 -1.69 -26.32
C SER A 16 27.15 -0.94 -25.99
N THR A 17 26.97 -0.52 -24.73
CA THR A 17 25.81 0.28 -24.26
C THR A 17 26.02 1.80 -24.35
N ALA A 18 27.19 2.28 -24.80
CA ALA A 18 27.47 3.70 -24.90
C ALA A 18 26.67 4.37 -26.04
N GLY A 19 25.77 5.30 -25.71
CA GLY A 19 25.03 6.12 -26.68
C GLY A 19 23.62 5.63 -27.07
N GLY A 20 23.03 4.72 -26.29
CA GLY A 20 21.66 4.21 -26.49
C GLY A 20 21.60 2.93 -27.33
N LEU A 21 20.56 2.12 -27.09
CA LEU A 21 20.38 0.83 -27.77
C LEU A 21 20.11 1.05 -29.27
N GLU A 22 19.30 2.04 -29.61
CA GLU A 22 18.93 2.38 -30.99
C GLU A 22 20.12 2.69 -31.90
N LYS A 23 21.22 3.24 -31.35
CA LYS A 23 22.42 3.59 -32.13
C LYS A 23 23.36 2.41 -32.37
N ASN A 24 23.34 1.41 -31.49
CA ASN A 24 24.35 0.34 -31.45
C ASN A 24 23.78 -1.03 -31.82
N LEU A 25 22.46 -1.15 -31.97
CA LEU A 25 21.82 -2.36 -32.45
C LEU A 25 22.12 -2.54 -33.95
N LYS A 26 23.04 -3.45 -34.27
CA LYS A 26 23.33 -3.82 -35.66
C LYS A 26 22.84 -5.25 -35.95
N LEU A 27 22.09 -5.39 -37.03
CA LEU A 27 21.67 -6.70 -37.53
C LEU A 27 22.89 -7.43 -38.08
N ASN A 28 23.20 -8.60 -37.52
CA ASN A 28 24.25 -9.47 -38.04
C ASN A 28 23.63 -10.48 -38.99
N ALA A 29 23.77 -10.25 -40.30
CA ALA A 29 23.23 -11.14 -41.33
C ALA A 29 24.04 -12.44 -41.52
N ASN A 30 25.22 -12.55 -40.89
CA ASN A 30 26.14 -13.68 -41.08
C ASN A 30 26.07 -14.73 -39.97
N THR A 31 25.12 -14.63 -39.04
CA THR A 31 24.94 -15.62 -37.98
C THR A 31 24.26 -16.87 -38.54
N ASN A 32 24.96 -18.01 -38.48
CA ASN A 32 24.44 -19.29 -38.94
C ASN A 32 23.18 -19.68 -38.16
N VAL A 33 22.07 -19.88 -38.87
CA VAL A 33 20.82 -20.39 -38.31
C VAL A 33 21.03 -21.88 -37.94
N PRO A 34 20.57 -22.36 -36.78
CA PRO A 34 20.63 -23.78 -36.46
C PRO A 34 19.91 -24.61 -37.53
N ARG A 35 20.55 -25.69 -38.00
CA ARG A 35 20.02 -26.54 -39.09
C ARG A 35 18.81 -27.40 -38.69
N SER A 36 18.40 -27.39 -37.42
CA SER A 36 17.30 -28.21 -36.90
C SER A 36 16.00 -27.40 -36.78
N ARG A 37 14.87 -27.97 -37.21
CA ARG A 37 13.52 -27.40 -37.00
C ARG A 37 13.01 -27.51 -35.55
N CYS A 38 13.67 -28.29 -34.68
CA CYS A 38 13.33 -28.42 -33.26
C CYS A 38 14.61 -28.57 -32.41
N LEU A 39 14.71 -27.79 -31.35
CA LEU A 39 15.80 -27.92 -30.38
C LEU A 39 15.50 -29.11 -29.43
N PRO A 40 16.49 -29.94 -29.06
CA PRO A 40 16.37 -30.93 -28.00
C PRO A 40 15.97 -30.31 -26.65
N PHE A 41 15.38 -31.10 -25.75
CA PHE A 41 15.04 -30.67 -24.39
C PHE A 41 16.29 -30.12 -23.66
N ARG A 42 16.23 -28.84 -23.24
CA ARG A 42 17.28 -28.01 -22.61
C ARG A 42 18.22 -27.21 -23.53
N GLU A 43 18.00 -27.18 -24.84
CA GLU A 43 18.68 -26.21 -25.72
C GLU A 43 17.81 -24.96 -25.96
N THR A 44 18.43 -23.78 -25.96
CA THR A 44 17.77 -22.48 -26.16
C THR A 44 18.45 -21.74 -27.32
N LEU A 45 17.66 -21.20 -28.26
CA LEU A 45 18.11 -20.51 -29.47
C LEU A 45 18.80 -19.17 -29.17
N VAL A 46 18.40 -18.51 -28.09
CA VAL A 46 19.01 -17.29 -27.57
C VAL A 46 19.37 -17.56 -26.12
N LYS A 47 20.66 -17.44 -25.81
CA LYS A 47 21.16 -17.43 -24.44
C LYS A 47 21.46 -15.99 -24.09
N GLU A 48 20.62 -15.39 -23.24
CA GLU A 48 20.93 -14.08 -22.67
C GLU A 48 22.20 -14.24 -21.83
N ALA A 49 23.31 -13.69 -22.30
CA ALA A 49 24.58 -13.79 -21.60
C ALA A 49 24.53 -12.97 -20.31
N PHE A 50 23.93 -11.78 -20.38
CA PHE A 50 23.69 -10.85 -19.27
C PHE A 50 22.52 -9.93 -19.60
N ALA A 51 21.61 -9.75 -18.64
CA ALA A 51 20.66 -8.64 -18.60
C ALA A 51 21.19 -7.62 -17.59
N SER A 52 21.34 -6.35 -17.98
CA SER A 52 21.50 -5.25 -17.03
C SER A 52 20.42 -4.22 -17.30
N VAL A 53 19.72 -3.81 -16.26
CA VAL A 53 18.77 -2.70 -16.31
C VAL A 53 19.54 -1.45 -16.75
N ASN A 54 18.96 -0.66 -17.65
CA ASN A 54 19.54 0.60 -18.09
C ASN A 54 19.57 1.58 -16.90
N ASP A 55 20.77 1.87 -16.37
CA ASP A 55 20.97 2.74 -15.19
C ASP A 55 20.42 4.17 -15.37
N LEU A 56 20.14 4.60 -16.61
CA LEU A 56 19.70 5.96 -16.92
C LEU A 56 18.17 6.16 -16.89
N ASP A 57 17.37 5.10 -16.88
CA ASP A 57 15.91 5.23 -16.82
C ASP A 57 15.38 5.37 -15.37
N TYR A 58 16.22 5.08 -14.38
CA TYR A 58 15.96 5.39 -12.97
C TYR A 58 16.50 6.78 -12.62
N LYS A 59 15.59 7.76 -12.65
CA LYS A 59 15.79 9.13 -12.15
C LYS A 59 16.43 9.12 -10.75
N LEU A 60 17.74 9.40 -10.68
CA LEU A 60 18.54 9.93 -9.55
C LEU A 60 18.46 9.27 -8.14
N ALA A 61 17.53 8.36 -7.88
CA ALA A 61 17.32 7.75 -6.56
C ALA A 61 18.05 6.39 -6.39
N GLU A 62 18.56 5.82 -7.49
CA GLU A 62 19.21 4.50 -7.50
C GLU A 62 20.71 4.53 -7.85
N THR A 63 21.35 5.70 -7.91
CA THR A 63 22.79 5.80 -8.22
C THR A 63 23.68 5.93 -6.97
N PRO A 64 24.23 4.83 -6.41
CA PRO A 64 25.56 4.86 -5.85
C PRO A 64 26.54 4.51 -7.00
N LEU A 65 27.00 5.54 -7.73
CA LEU A 65 28.13 5.52 -8.68
C LEU A 65 28.66 4.11 -9.06
N GLY A 66 28.25 3.62 -10.23
CA GLY A 66 28.87 2.55 -11.02
C GLY A 66 28.45 1.12 -10.64
N SER A 67 27.68 0.45 -11.49
CA SER A 67 27.28 -0.95 -11.36
C SER A 67 28.31 -1.91 -11.99
N VAL A 68 28.66 -3.01 -11.31
CA VAL A 68 28.94 -4.31 -11.93
C VAL A 68 28.45 -5.43 -10.99
N SER A 69 27.52 -6.24 -11.49
CA SER A 69 27.19 -7.65 -11.20
C SER A 69 27.36 -8.20 -9.76
N LEU A 70 26.27 -8.72 -9.18
CA LEU A 70 26.11 -10.12 -8.75
C LEU A 70 24.79 -10.34 -7.98
N GLY A 71 24.15 -11.50 -8.22
CA GLY A 71 22.86 -11.91 -7.64
C GLY A 71 22.90 -12.33 -6.16
N ALA A 72 21.69 -12.46 -5.60
CA ALA A 72 21.31 -12.53 -4.17
C ALA A 72 21.47 -11.17 -3.44
N PRO A 73 20.59 -10.82 -2.47
CA PRO A 73 20.58 -9.47 -1.90
C PRO A 73 21.92 -9.22 -1.22
N ALA A 74 22.77 -8.47 -1.91
CA ALA A 74 24.11 -8.16 -1.46
C ALA A 74 23.97 -7.38 -0.16
N ILE A 75 24.39 -7.99 0.95
CA ILE A 75 24.63 -7.27 2.20
C ILE A 75 25.59 -6.13 1.82
N PRO A 76 25.20 -4.85 1.98
CA PRO A 76 25.98 -3.70 1.51
C PRO A 76 27.46 -3.77 1.94
N GLY A 77 27.73 -4.35 3.11
CA GLY A 77 29.09 -4.58 3.62
C GLY A 77 30.03 -5.35 2.68
N ARG A 78 29.58 -6.37 1.94
CA ARG A 78 30.46 -7.12 1.03
C ARG A 78 30.88 -6.29 -0.18
N LEU A 79 29.99 -5.46 -0.72
CA LEU A 79 30.27 -4.60 -1.86
C LEU A 79 31.27 -3.50 -1.46
N ILE A 80 31.11 -2.96 -0.25
CA ILE A 80 31.92 -1.84 0.20
C ILE A 80 33.34 -2.27 0.60
N ILE A 81 33.51 -3.44 1.25
CA ILE A 81 34.84 -3.99 1.56
C ILE A 81 35.63 -4.27 0.26
N THR A 82 34.95 -4.84 -0.74
CA THR A 82 35.55 -5.13 -2.05
C THR A 82 35.98 -3.84 -2.76
N ARG A 83 35.14 -2.79 -2.73
CA ARG A 83 35.48 -1.48 -3.29
C ARG A 83 36.62 -0.79 -2.54
N HIS A 84 36.65 -0.86 -1.21
CA HIS A 84 37.74 -0.30 -0.41
C HIS A 84 39.07 -0.98 -0.73
N MET A 85 39.09 -2.31 -0.86
CA MET A 85 40.27 -3.05 -1.29
C MET A 85 40.70 -2.66 -2.72
N ALA A 86 39.75 -2.54 -3.64
CA ALA A 86 40.03 -2.11 -5.01
C ALA A 86 40.59 -0.68 -5.09
N CYS A 87 40.07 0.28 -4.31
CA CYS A 87 40.59 1.64 -4.27
C CYS A 87 42.00 1.72 -3.67
N TYR A 88 42.26 0.93 -2.63
CA TYR A 88 43.59 0.86 -2.00
C TYR A 88 44.63 0.21 -2.92
N LEU A 89 44.26 -0.86 -3.63
CA LEU A 89 45.12 -1.52 -4.63
C LEU A 89 45.34 -0.64 -5.86
N GLY A 90 44.32 0.11 -6.29
CA GLY A 90 44.41 1.10 -7.38
C GLY A 90 45.36 2.25 -7.06
N ALA A 91 45.45 2.68 -5.80
CA ALA A 91 46.43 3.69 -5.37
C ALA A 91 47.89 3.25 -5.60
N ASN A 92 48.17 1.94 -5.51
CA ASN A 92 49.52 1.38 -5.72
C ASN A 92 49.91 1.24 -7.21
N HIS A 93 48.95 1.32 -8.13
CA HIS A 93 49.15 1.07 -9.57
C HIS A 93 48.75 2.24 -10.47
N SER A 94 48.31 3.37 -9.87
CA SER A 94 47.80 4.53 -10.61
C SER A 94 48.80 5.68 -10.67
N GLN A 95 48.78 6.42 -11.77
CA GLN A 95 49.52 7.67 -11.93
C GLN A 95 48.96 8.82 -11.06
N SER A 96 47.79 8.66 -10.43
CA SER A 96 47.20 9.64 -9.50
C SER A 96 46.83 9.04 -8.12
N PRO A 97 47.81 8.57 -7.31
CA PRO A 97 47.55 7.91 -6.01
C PRO A 97 46.73 8.76 -5.02
N GLY A 98 46.83 10.09 -5.10
CA GLY A 98 46.07 11.02 -4.26
C GLY A 98 44.55 10.93 -4.45
N GLN A 99 44.07 10.65 -5.66
CA GLN A 99 42.64 10.51 -5.93
C GLN A 99 42.12 9.19 -5.35
N TRP A 100 42.85 8.10 -5.53
CA TRP A 100 42.49 6.79 -5.00
C TRP A 100 42.48 6.73 -3.47
N THR A 101 43.46 7.38 -2.83
CA THR A 101 43.51 7.49 -1.36
C THR A 101 42.36 8.36 -0.82
N THR A 102 42.00 9.44 -1.51
CA THR A 102 40.83 10.26 -1.17
C THR A 102 39.54 9.46 -1.30
N THR A 103 39.33 8.75 -2.42
CA THR A 103 38.17 7.88 -2.62
C THR A 103 38.09 6.78 -1.56
N ALA A 104 39.21 6.14 -1.22
CA ALA A 104 39.25 5.13 -0.16
C ALA A 104 38.83 5.71 1.21
N ARG A 105 39.29 6.92 1.56
CA ARG A 105 38.88 7.61 2.79
C ARG A 105 37.38 7.95 2.80
N VAL A 106 36.83 8.41 1.67
CA VAL A 106 35.39 8.68 1.54
C VAL A 106 34.58 7.40 1.72
N VAL A 107 34.96 6.31 1.05
CA VAL A 107 34.30 5.01 1.18
C VAL A 107 34.36 4.50 2.62
N LEU A 108 35.51 4.60 3.29
CA LEU A 108 35.65 4.24 4.70
C LEU A 108 34.73 5.08 5.60
N GLY A 109 34.65 6.39 5.37
CA GLY A 109 33.72 7.27 6.07
C GLY A 109 32.28 6.83 5.89
N MET A 110 31.87 6.48 4.66
CA MET A 110 30.51 5.99 4.40
C MET A 110 30.20 4.67 5.11
N VAL A 111 31.17 3.74 5.19
CA VAL A 111 31.05 2.50 5.99
C VAL A 111 30.89 2.81 7.46
N LEU A 112 31.70 3.74 7.99
CA LEU A 112 31.63 4.09 9.41
C LEU A 112 30.27 4.69 9.75
N VAL A 113 29.73 5.58 8.91
CA VAL A 113 28.38 6.14 9.10
C VAL A 113 27.32 5.05 9.06
N GLU A 114 27.40 4.14 8.09
CA GLU A 114 26.48 2.99 7.99
C GLU A 114 26.58 2.09 9.24
N LEU A 115 27.79 1.80 9.72
CA LEU A 115 28.01 0.98 10.92
C LEU A 115 27.44 1.64 12.17
N LEU A 116 27.67 2.94 12.36
CA LEU A 116 27.10 3.70 13.48
C LEU A 116 25.58 3.69 13.41
N TYR A 117 25.00 3.92 12.24
CA TYR A 117 23.56 3.80 12.02
C TYR A 117 23.03 2.39 12.36
N VAL A 118 23.73 1.33 11.92
CA VAL A 118 23.35 -0.05 12.22
C VAL A 118 23.30 -0.29 13.73
N LEU A 119 24.39 0.08 14.42
CA LEU A 119 24.57 -0.18 15.85
C LEU A 119 23.60 0.62 16.73
N PHE A 120 23.39 1.90 16.41
CA PHE A 120 22.68 2.83 17.28
C PHE A 120 21.22 3.08 16.89
N ILE A 121 20.80 2.75 15.67
CA ILE A 121 19.44 3.04 15.18
C ILE A 121 18.75 1.77 14.67
N TRP A 122 19.34 1.08 13.70
CA TRP A 122 18.70 -0.09 13.07
C TRP A 122 18.52 -1.26 14.04
N LEU A 123 19.58 -1.68 14.75
CA LEU A 123 19.51 -2.82 15.67
C LEU A 123 18.54 -2.57 16.85
N PRO A 124 18.57 -1.41 17.54
CA PRO A 124 17.57 -1.11 18.56
C PRO A 124 16.14 -1.10 18.02
N TYR A 125 15.92 -0.50 16.83
CA TYR A 125 14.59 -0.44 16.24
C TYR A 125 14.05 -1.83 15.87
N THR A 126 14.87 -2.66 15.21
CA THR A 126 14.48 -4.01 14.80
C THR A 126 14.25 -4.98 15.96
N ARG A 127 14.86 -4.73 17.13
CA ARG A 127 14.52 -5.48 18.35
C ARG A 127 13.08 -5.22 18.79
N ARG A 128 12.60 -3.98 18.71
CA ARG A 128 11.21 -3.61 19.06
C ARG A 128 10.18 -4.29 18.17
N LEU A 129 10.51 -4.55 16.90
CA LEU A 129 9.63 -5.25 15.96
C LEU A 129 9.28 -6.69 16.40
N LYS A 130 10.07 -7.27 17.31
CA LYS A 130 9.85 -8.62 17.84
C LYS A 130 8.87 -8.63 19.01
N GLU A 131 8.52 -7.48 19.56
CA GLU A 131 7.51 -7.37 20.62
C GLU A 131 6.15 -7.84 20.09
N PRO A 132 5.35 -8.58 20.89
CA PRO A 132 4.03 -9.05 20.48
C PRO A 132 3.05 -7.88 20.34
N ALA A 133 2.02 -8.06 19.52
CA ALA A 133 0.93 -7.09 19.41
C ALA A 133 0.12 -7.03 20.72
N SER A 134 -0.30 -5.83 21.12
CA SER A 134 -1.30 -5.68 22.18
C SER A 134 -2.69 -5.73 21.55
N HIS A 135 -3.35 -6.88 21.63
CA HIS A 135 -4.65 -7.09 21.01
C HIS A 135 -5.76 -6.27 21.70
N PRO A 136 -6.77 -5.80 20.94
CA PRO A 136 -7.94 -5.13 21.50
C PRO A 136 -8.76 -6.09 22.38
N PRO A 137 -9.63 -5.56 23.26
CA PRO A 137 -10.52 -6.38 24.08
C PRO A 137 -11.38 -7.33 23.23
N PRO A 138 -11.69 -8.55 23.73
CA PRO A 138 -12.50 -9.51 23.00
C PRO A 138 -13.91 -8.94 22.75
N SER A 139 -14.40 -9.10 21.52
CA SER A 139 -15.77 -8.73 21.15
C SER A 139 -16.78 -9.71 21.75
N SER A 140 -18.05 -9.32 21.89
CA SER A 140 -19.08 -10.25 22.41
C SER A 140 -19.29 -11.44 21.45
N PRO A 141 -19.74 -12.62 21.94
CA PRO A 141 -20.05 -13.75 21.06
C PRO A 141 -21.06 -13.41 19.95
N ALA A 142 -22.05 -12.57 20.25
CA ALA A 142 -23.04 -12.12 19.28
C ALA A 142 -22.40 -11.25 18.17
N ASP A 143 -21.53 -10.32 18.54
CA ASP A 143 -20.84 -9.46 17.57
C ASP A 143 -19.86 -10.27 16.71
N ARG A 144 -19.14 -11.23 17.29
CA ARG A 144 -18.26 -12.14 16.56
C ARG A 144 -19.04 -12.97 15.54
N ARG A 145 -20.18 -13.53 15.95
CA ARG A 145 -21.05 -14.31 15.07
C ARG A 145 -21.57 -13.47 13.91
N ALA A 146 -22.09 -12.27 14.21
CA ALA A 146 -22.61 -11.36 13.19
C ALA A 146 -21.51 -10.93 12.21
N LEU A 147 -20.30 -10.64 12.69
CA LEU A 147 -19.16 -10.32 11.85
C LEU A 147 -18.76 -11.51 10.96
N PHE A 148 -18.68 -12.71 11.53
CA PHE A 148 -18.34 -13.93 10.79
C PHE A 148 -19.34 -14.20 9.67
N GLU A 149 -20.64 -14.16 9.95
CA GLU A 149 -21.68 -14.37 8.95
C GLU A 149 -21.64 -13.29 7.85
N ARG A 150 -21.39 -12.03 8.24
CA ARG A 150 -21.25 -10.92 7.28
C ARG A 150 -20.04 -11.10 6.36
N CYS A 151 -18.90 -11.53 6.89
CA CYS A 151 -17.73 -11.90 6.10
C CYS A 151 -18.06 -13.05 5.15
N MET A 152 -18.56 -14.17 5.68
CA MET A 152 -18.83 -15.37 4.88
C MET A 152 -19.90 -15.16 3.80
N GLY A 153 -20.84 -14.22 4.01
CA GLY A 153 -21.82 -13.83 3.00
C GLY A 153 -21.25 -13.05 1.81
N THR A 154 -20.03 -12.52 1.93
CA THR A 154 -19.34 -11.79 0.85
C THR A 154 -18.23 -12.59 0.19
N VAL A 155 -17.90 -13.78 0.70
CA VAL A 155 -16.89 -14.65 0.11
C VAL A 155 -17.46 -15.37 -1.11
N PRO A 156 -16.88 -15.18 -2.33
CA PRO A 156 -17.41 -15.80 -3.54
C PRO A 156 -17.10 -17.30 -3.63
N ASN A 157 -15.98 -17.74 -3.06
CA ASN A 157 -15.53 -19.12 -3.06
C ASN A 157 -14.73 -19.41 -1.78
N TYR A 158 -15.29 -20.25 -0.89
CA TYR A 158 -14.65 -20.59 0.38
C TYR A 158 -13.32 -21.34 0.23
N GLU A 159 -13.20 -22.23 -0.75
CA GLU A 159 -11.93 -22.95 -0.98
C GLU A 159 -10.84 -21.99 -1.45
N GLY A 160 -11.15 -21.11 -2.42
CA GLY A 160 -10.20 -20.09 -2.88
C GLY A 160 -9.81 -19.11 -1.77
N TYR A 161 -10.79 -18.69 -0.97
CA TYR A 161 -10.58 -17.85 0.22
C TYR A 161 -9.60 -18.47 1.21
N LEU A 162 -9.83 -19.74 1.57
CA LEU A 162 -8.95 -20.46 2.47
C LEU A 162 -7.56 -20.65 1.85
N ARG A 163 -7.47 -21.15 0.61
CA ARG A 163 -6.17 -21.35 -0.06
C ARG A 163 -5.30 -20.08 -0.01
N MET A 164 -5.88 -18.91 -0.25
CA MET A 164 -5.16 -17.64 -0.19
C MET A 164 -4.74 -17.26 1.24
N TRP A 165 -5.62 -17.39 2.24
CA TRP A 165 -5.25 -17.20 3.65
C TRP A 165 -4.20 -18.22 4.15
N PHE A 166 -4.12 -19.39 3.52
CA PHE A 166 -3.12 -20.43 3.76
C PHE A 166 -1.96 -20.40 2.75
N LEU A 167 -1.63 -19.21 2.22
CA LEU A 167 -0.44 -18.96 1.39
C LEU A 167 -0.37 -19.77 0.08
N GLY A 168 -1.52 -20.07 -0.50
CA GLY A 168 -1.66 -20.89 -1.71
C GLY A 168 -1.54 -22.39 -1.46
N ALA A 169 -1.60 -22.86 -0.21
CA ALA A 169 -1.51 -24.27 0.13
C ALA A 169 -2.57 -25.12 -0.60
N GLU A 170 -2.24 -26.39 -0.82
CA GLU A 170 -3.18 -27.35 -1.37
C GLU A 170 -4.36 -27.57 -0.43
N ALA A 171 -5.56 -27.67 -1.00
CA ALA A 171 -6.79 -27.74 -0.22
C ALA A 171 -6.89 -28.99 0.68
N SER A 172 -6.16 -30.06 0.36
CA SER A 172 -6.04 -31.26 1.20
C SER A 172 -5.14 -31.06 2.43
N GLU A 173 -4.23 -30.09 2.39
CA GLU A 173 -3.34 -29.75 3.51
C GLU A 173 -3.98 -28.76 4.49
N ILE A 174 -5.12 -28.16 4.11
CA ILE A 174 -5.91 -27.28 4.96
C ILE A 174 -6.93 -28.15 5.71
N ARG A 175 -6.53 -28.62 6.89
CA ARG A 175 -7.34 -29.51 7.75
C ARG A 175 -8.04 -28.75 8.86
N ARG A 176 -8.90 -29.46 9.61
CA ARG A 176 -9.75 -28.87 10.64
C ARG A 176 -8.97 -28.04 11.68
N ASP A 177 -7.81 -28.53 12.13
CA ASP A 177 -7.00 -27.80 13.12
C ASP A 177 -6.34 -26.54 12.52
N ASN A 178 -5.99 -26.56 11.23
CA ASN A 178 -5.47 -25.38 10.55
C ASN A 178 -6.55 -24.28 10.48
N VAL A 179 -7.78 -24.66 10.13
CA VAL A 179 -8.92 -23.74 10.06
C VAL A 179 -9.26 -23.20 11.45
N ARG A 180 -9.22 -24.03 12.50
CA ARG A 180 -9.35 -23.60 13.90
C ARG A 180 -8.32 -22.53 14.26
N GLU A 181 -7.04 -22.75 13.97
CA GLU A 181 -5.96 -21.78 14.19
C GLU A 181 -6.23 -20.44 13.49
N PHE A 182 -6.66 -20.50 12.23
CA PHE A 182 -7.01 -19.31 11.44
C PHE A 182 -8.18 -18.55 12.06
N LEU A 183 -9.26 -19.23 12.45
CA LEU A 183 -10.46 -18.60 13.01
C LEU A 183 -10.17 -17.95 14.36
N LEU A 184 -9.43 -18.63 15.24
CA LEU A 184 -9.00 -18.11 16.53
C LEU A 184 -8.23 -16.79 16.38
N TRP A 185 -7.30 -16.73 15.43
CA TRP A 185 -6.62 -15.47 15.12
C TRP A 185 -7.59 -14.43 14.53
N ALA A 186 -8.31 -14.77 13.46
CA ALA A 186 -9.05 -13.81 12.67
C ALA A 186 -10.21 -13.15 13.43
N PHE A 187 -10.99 -13.94 14.19
CA PHE A 187 -12.23 -13.50 14.83
C PHE A 187 -12.13 -13.36 16.36
N PHE A 188 -11.12 -13.96 16.99
CA PHE A 188 -10.96 -13.94 18.45
C PHE A 188 -9.69 -13.23 18.92
N ASP A 189 -8.74 -12.91 18.03
CA ASP A 189 -7.42 -12.38 18.40
C ASP A 189 -6.63 -13.29 19.37
N VAL A 190 -6.92 -14.60 19.34
CA VAL A 190 -6.33 -15.58 20.24
C VAL A 190 -5.34 -16.45 19.47
N GLN A 191 -4.20 -16.72 20.11
CA GLN A 191 -3.29 -17.75 19.65
C GLN A 191 -3.72 -19.10 20.23
N GLU A 192 -3.79 -20.13 19.38
CA GLU A 192 -4.08 -21.48 19.82
C GLU A 192 -3.06 -21.96 20.87
N GLY A 193 -3.55 -22.48 21.99
CA GLY A 193 -2.73 -22.90 23.13
C GLY A 193 -2.32 -21.78 24.08
N SER A 194 -2.76 -20.53 23.86
CA SER A 194 -2.62 -19.47 24.85
C SER A 194 -3.60 -19.65 26.02
N ASP A 195 -3.18 -19.31 27.24
CA ASP A 195 -4.03 -19.31 28.43
C ASP A 195 -4.93 -18.07 28.42
N SER A 196 -5.96 -18.11 27.58
CA SER A 196 -6.91 -17.00 27.42
C SER A 196 -8.00 -16.97 28.49
N GLY A 197 -8.05 -17.96 29.39
CA GLY A 197 -9.08 -18.10 30.43
C GLY A 197 -10.49 -18.42 29.92
N GLU A 198 -10.74 -18.33 28.62
CA GLU A 198 -12.02 -18.61 27.96
C GLU A 198 -11.90 -19.80 27.00
N ASP A 199 -12.87 -20.71 27.05
CA ASP A 199 -12.97 -21.82 26.11
C ASP A 199 -13.85 -21.44 24.91
N TYR A 200 -13.19 -21.11 23.80
CA TYR A 200 -13.85 -20.77 22.53
C TYR A 200 -14.14 -22.00 21.65
N SER A 201 -13.84 -23.23 22.10
CA SER A 201 -13.91 -24.44 21.28
C SER A 201 -15.27 -24.61 20.60
N VAL A 202 -16.36 -24.50 21.36
CA VAL A 202 -17.74 -24.67 20.88
C VAL A 202 -18.08 -23.64 19.80
N GLU A 203 -17.72 -22.37 19.99
CA GLU A 203 -18.03 -21.30 19.04
C GLU A 203 -17.23 -21.47 17.74
N VAL A 204 -15.93 -21.76 17.86
CA VAL A 204 -15.05 -21.99 16.70
C VAL A 204 -15.47 -23.22 15.92
N ASP A 205 -15.84 -24.32 16.59
CA ASP A 205 -16.36 -25.51 15.92
C ASP A 205 -17.67 -25.21 15.17
N GLY A 206 -18.52 -24.33 15.71
CA GLY A 206 -19.70 -23.83 15.01
C GLY A 206 -19.37 -23.04 13.73
N TYR A 207 -18.30 -22.25 13.73
CA TYR A 207 -17.82 -21.54 12.54
C TYR A 207 -17.23 -22.49 11.50
N ILE A 208 -16.47 -23.50 11.94
CA ILE A 208 -15.95 -24.54 11.05
C ILE A 208 -17.11 -25.27 10.37
N SER A 209 -18.12 -25.70 11.12
CA SER A 209 -19.29 -26.39 10.56
C SER A 209 -20.08 -25.53 9.58
N TYR A 210 -20.15 -24.21 9.81
CA TYR A 210 -20.74 -23.27 8.85
C TYR A 210 -19.96 -23.28 7.52
N MET A 211 -18.63 -23.22 7.58
CA MET A 211 -17.78 -23.27 6.37
C MET A 211 -17.87 -24.62 5.66
N GLU A 212 -17.89 -25.74 6.39
CA GLU A 212 -18.07 -27.09 5.85
C GLU A 212 -19.40 -27.22 5.10
N ALA A 213 -20.49 -26.71 5.68
CA ALA A 213 -21.80 -26.67 5.03
C ALA A 213 -21.77 -25.82 3.76
N GLY A 214 -21.11 -24.66 3.81
CA GLY A 214 -20.93 -23.76 2.68
C GLY A 214 -20.12 -24.35 1.52
N MET A 215 -19.14 -25.21 1.81
CA MET A 215 -18.34 -25.90 0.78
C MET A 215 -18.98 -27.20 0.29
N GLY A 216 -20.00 -27.73 0.99
CA GLY A 216 -20.57 -29.04 0.72
C GLY A 216 -19.63 -30.21 1.02
N ARG A 217 -18.57 -30.00 1.81
CA ARG A 217 -17.61 -31.05 2.23
C ARG A 217 -17.04 -30.76 3.61
N LEU A 218 -16.70 -31.83 4.33
CA LEU A 218 -16.03 -31.75 5.62
C LEU A 218 -14.52 -31.56 5.46
N PHE A 219 -13.88 -30.90 6.43
CA PHE A 219 -12.42 -30.87 6.50
C PHE A 219 -11.88 -32.23 6.98
N GLU A 220 -10.72 -32.62 6.48
CA GLU A 220 -9.99 -33.76 7.06
C GLU A 220 -9.63 -33.48 8.52
N GLN A 221 -9.67 -34.52 9.35
CA GLN A 221 -9.38 -34.41 10.78
C GLN A 221 -7.87 -34.20 11.03
N GLY A 222 -7.57 -33.55 12.15
CA GLY A 222 -6.20 -33.25 12.59
C GLY A 222 -5.59 -32.04 11.89
N ARG A 223 -4.25 -31.96 11.94
CA ARG A 223 -3.44 -30.87 11.40
C ARG A 223 -2.73 -31.29 10.11
N GLY A 224 -2.88 -30.51 9.05
CA GLY A 224 -2.10 -30.61 7.82
C GLY A 224 -0.88 -29.68 7.83
N ARG A 225 -0.10 -29.67 6.74
CA ARG A 225 1.15 -28.89 6.66
C ARG A 225 0.95 -27.41 6.32
N ALA A 226 -0.27 -27.00 5.99
CA ALA A 226 -0.59 -25.62 5.64
C ALA A 226 -0.34 -24.66 6.82
N LYS A 227 0.10 -23.43 6.51
CA LYS A 227 0.28 -22.36 7.49
C LYS A 227 -0.63 -21.19 7.11
N CYS A 228 -1.41 -20.70 8.07
CA CYS A 228 -2.21 -19.51 7.87
C CYS A 228 -1.38 -18.23 8.03
N LEU A 229 -1.75 -17.20 7.28
CA LEU A 229 -1.29 -15.83 7.49
C LEU A 229 -1.95 -15.26 8.74
N ARG A 230 -1.15 -14.79 9.71
CA ARG A 230 -1.65 -14.14 10.93
C ARG A 230 -0.88 -12.86 11.21
N LEU A 231 -1.31 -11.76 10.61
CA LEU A 231 -0.55 -10.50 10.56
C LEU A 231 -0.03 -10.01 11.93
N THR A 232 -0.87 -10.03 12.95
CA THR A 232 -0.57 -9.52 14.29
C THR A 232 0.25 -10.48 15.17
N VAL A 233 0.36 -11.74 14.76
CA VAL A 233 1.01 -12.83 15.53
C VAL A 233 2.31 -13.28 14.87
N ASP A 234 2.33 -13.35 13.54
CA ASP A 234 3.48 -13.81 12.78
C ASP A 234 4.71 -12.89 13.00
N PRO A 235 5.94 -13.40 12.79
CA PRO A 235 7.14 -12.58 12.84
C PRO A 235 7.10 -11.43 11.82
N VAL A 236 7.53 -10.25 12.26
CA VAL A 236 7.76 -9.09 11.37
C VAL A 236 9.17 -9.21 10.78
N GLU A 237 9.25 -9.41 9.46
CA GLU A 237 10.50 -9.58 8.73
C GLU A 237 10.77 -8.36 7.84
N PRO A 238 11.31 -7.24 8.39
CA PRO A 238 11.67 -6.09 7.57
C PRO A 238 12.91 -6.41 6.74
N THR A 239 13.05 -5.75 5.59
CA THR A 239 14.30 -5.81 4.81
C THR A 239 15.20 -4.64 5.19
N TYR A 240 16.51 -4.87 5.16
CA TYR A 240 17.50 -3.87 5.55
C TYR A 240 17.40 -2.57 4.74
N ARG A 241 17.43 -1.42 5.41
CA ARG A 241 17.52 -0.08 4.79
C ARG A 241 18.79 0.61 5.25
N THR A 242 19.59 1.06 4.29
CA THR A 242 20.83 1.79 4.54
C THR A 242 20.54 3.17 5.11
N VAL A 243 21.54 3.80 5.74
CA VAL A 243 21.45 5.21 6.15
C VAL A 243 21.20 6.14 4.96
N TRP A 244 21.71 5.76 3.79
CA TRP A 244 21.61 6.53 2.54
C TRP A 244 20.19 6.52 1.97
N TRP A 245 19.47 5.41 2.09
CA TRP A 245 18.04 5.38 1.79
C TRP A 245 17.28 6.42 2.64
N TYR A 246 17.54 6.43 3.95
CA TYR A 246 16.91 7.41 4.83
C TYR A 246 17.40 8.84 4.57
N ALA A 247 18.62 9.05 4.06
CA ALA A 247 19.05 10.35 3.58
C ALA A 247 18.22 10.82 2.37
N THR A 248 17.89 9.92 1.44
CA THR A 248 16.97 10.22 0.32
C THR A 248 15.55 10.54 0.82
N VAL A 249 15.02 9.75 1.77
CA VAL A 249 13.72 10.03 2.40
C VAL A 249 13.74 11.40 3.08
N ALA A 250 14.81 11.74 3.79
CA ALA A 250 14.98 13.05 4.41
C ALA A 250 14.98 14.16 3.36
N LEU A 251 15.74 14.02 2.27
CA LEU A 251 15.80 15.03 1.20
C LEU A 251 14.41 15.29 0.59
N LEU A 252 13.68 14.23 0.24
CA LEU A 252 12.35 14.33 -0.36
C LEU A 252 11.32 14.93 0.62
N ASP A 253 11.45 14.65 1.91
CA ASP A 253 10.64 15.26 2.95
C ASP A 253 10.88 16.77 3.08
N HIS A 254 12.15 17.20 3.05
CA HIS A 254 12.47 18.64 3.08
C HIS A 254 11.95 19.33 1.82
N ALA A 255 12.09 18.69 0.64
CA ALA A 255 11.50 19.21 -0.59
C ALA A 255 9.97 19.30 -0.51
N THR A 256 9.30 18.25 0.00
CA THR A 256 7.85 18.24 0.25
C THR A 256 7.44 19.41 1.15
N HIS A 257 8.18 19.62 2.24
CA HIS A 257 7.92 20.69 3.19
C HIS A 257 8.02 22.06 2.53
N LEU A 258 9.09 22.33 1.77
CA LEU A 258 9.24 23.59 1.04
C LEU A 258 8.12 23.79 0.01
N LEU A 259 7.78 22.76 -0.75
CA LEU A 259 6.72 22.85 -1.77
C LEU A 259 5.34 23.11 -1.15
N LEU A 260 5.01 22.49 -0.02
CA LEU A 260 3.74 22.75 0.67
C LEU A 260 3.69 24.16 1.25
N LEU A 261 4.80 24.68 1.82
CA LEU A 261 4.89 26.08 2.24
C LEU A 261 4.69 27.04 1.05
N LEU A 262 5.32 26.76 -0.10
CA LEU A 262 5.16 27.56 -1.32
C LEU A 262 3.72 27.50 -1.87
N ASN A 263 2.98 26.43 -1.59
CA ASN A 263 1.56 26.28 -1.92
C ASN A 263 0.62 26.88 -0.85
N GLY A 264 1.15 27.63 0.11
CA GLY A 264 0.37 28.37 1.11
C GLY A 264 -0.14 27.52 2.27
N PHE A 265 0.44 26.34 2.50
CA PHE A 265 0.15 25.54 3.68
C PHE A 265 1.03 25.95 4.86
N GLU A 266 0.47 25.83 6.05
CA GLU A 266 1.15 26.01 7.33
C GLU A 266 1.41 24.64 7.96
N TYR A 267 2.63 24.40 8.42
CA TYR A 267 2.99 23.16 9.09
C TYR A 267 2.82 23.25 10.60
N PHE A 268 2.09 22.30 11.18
CA PHE A 268 1.93 22.11 12.62
C PHE A 268 2.67 20.84 13.06
N ALA A 269 3.81 21.01 13.73
CA ALA A 269 4.63 19.89 14.19
C ALA A 269 4.12 19.25 15.49
N GLN A 270 4.41 17.97 15.67
CA GLN A 270 4.28 17.26 16.95
C GLN A 270 5.27 17.80 18.03
N PRO A 271 5.15 17.40 19.30
CA PRO A 271 6.10 17.73 20.37
C PRO A 271 7.56 17.37 20.04
N ARG A 272 8.53 18.13 20.57
CA ARG A 272 9.97 18.03 20.22
C ARG A 272 10.67 16.79 20.75
N ASP A 273 10.11 16.17 21.77
CA ASP A 273 10.63 14.96 22.44
C ASP A 273 10.45 13.70 21.58
N LYS A 274 9.69 13.78 20.48
CA LYS A 274 9.45 12.65 19.58
C LYS A 274 10.68 12.31 18.76
N VAL A 275 11.13 11.06 18.91
CA VAL A 275 12.27 10.53 18.16
C VAL A 275 11.80 10.08 16.77
N ILE A 276 12.34 10.75 15.74
CA ILE A 276 12.03 10.48 14.34
C ILE A 276 13.36 10.27 13.61
N PHE A 277 13.48 9.15 12.91
CA PHE A 277 14.59 8.92 11.99
C PHE A 277 14.08 8.71 10.55
N PRO A 278 14.66 9.40 9.56
CA PRO A 278 15.76 10.38 9.65
C PRO A 278 15.36 11.66 10.41
N PRO A 279 16.33 12.39 11.01
CA PRO A 279 16.07 13.67 11.66
C PRO A 279 15.45 14.69 10.70
N ARG A 280 14.43 15.40 11.17
CA ARG A 280 13.64 16.35 10.37
C ARG A 280 13.90 17.78 10.82
N LEU A 281 14.57 18.60 10.00
CA LEU A 281 14.84 20.01 10.34
C LEU A 281 13.54 20.79 10.53
N GLN A 282 12.56 20.52 9.66
CA GLN A 282 11.23 21.13 9.74
C GLN A 282 10.48 20.78 11.04
N HIS A 283 10.76 19.64 11.67
CA HIS A 283 10.18 19.29 12.96
C HIS A 283 10.86 20.05 14.11
N MET A 284 12.20 20.13 14.05
CA MET A 284 13.01 20.82 15.07
C MET A 284 12.70 22.33 15.11
N PHE A 285 12.67 22.95 13.94
CA PHE A 285 12.53 24.41 13.77
C PHE A 285 11.10 24.87 13.45
N ALA A 286 10.10 23.98 13.54
CA ALA A 286 8.70 24.36 13.32
C ALA A 286 8.28 25.55 14.19
N SER A 287 7.71 26.56 13.55
CA SER A 287 7.16 27.75 14.21
C SER A 287 5.83 27.48 14.91
N ARG A 288 5.09 26.46 14.46
CA ARG A 288 3.80 26.07 15.01
C ARG A 288 3.84 24.63 15.45
N ARG A 289 3.16 24.36 16.57
CA ARG A 289 3.00 23.01 17.10
C ARG A 289 1.53 22.71 17.35
N THR A 290 1.18 21.45 17.15
CA THR A 290 -0.16 20.98 17.45
C THR A 290 -0.38 20.98 18.97
N SER A 291 -1.58 21.34 19.41
CA SER A 291 -2.05 21.09 20.77
C SER A 291 -2.69 19.71 20.93
N ALA A 292 -2.83 18.97 19.82
CA ALA A 292 -3.48 17.67 19.74
C ALA A 292 -2.47 16.53 19.78
N GLY A 293 -1.57 16.53 20.78
CA GLY A 293 -0.65 15.42 21.01
C GLY A 293 0.32 15.17 19.85
N ASN A 294 0.33 13.95 19.31
CA ASN A 294 1.39 13.45 18.43
C ASN A 294 1.05 13.60 16.93
N LEU A 295 -0.08 14.18 16.57
CA LEU A 295 -0.46 14.35 15.16
C LEU A 295 0.15 15.62 14.57
N SER A 296 1.16 15.46 13.72
CA SER A 296 1.58 16.53 12.81
C SER A 296 0.64 16.64 11.61
N TYR A 297 0.42 17.86 11.13
CA TYR A 297 -0.45 18.11 9.99
C TYR A 297 -0.08 19.40 9.26
N TRP A 298 -0.56 19.50 8.03
CA TRP A 298 -0.52 20.70 7.21
C TRP A 298 -1.89 21.33 7.14
N TYR A 299 -1.94 22.66 7.23
CA TYR A 299 -3.18 23.42 7.25
C TYR A 299 -3.15 24.54 6.23
N ARG A 300 -4.19 24.66 5.42
CA ARG A 300 -4.44 25.81 4.57
C ARG A 300 -5.81 26.41 4.92
N PRO A 301 -5.91 27.73 5.20
CA PRO A 301 -7.17 28.35 5.59
C PRO A 301 -8.29 28.20 4.57
N HIS A 302 -9.50 27.97 5.05
CA HIS A 302 -10.70 27.88 4.24
C HIS A 302 -11.30 29.26 3.97
N ARG A 303 -11.56 29.58 2.69
CA ARG A 303 -12.12 30.86 2.23
C ARG A 303 -13.19 30.70 1.14
N SER A 304 -13.66 29.48 0.91
CA SER A 304 -14.71 29.18 -0.08
C SER A 304 -16.03 28.87 0.62
N GLU A 305 -17.12 28.82 -0.14
CA GLU A 305 -18.47 28.49 0.38
C GLU A 305 -18.73 26.97 0.41
N GLY A 306 -17.81 26.16 -0.16
CA GLY A 306 -17.90 24.69 -0.17
C GLY A 306 -17.37 24.07 1.12
N LEU A 307 -17.32 22.74 1.19
CA LEU A 307 -16.76 22.05 2.35
C LEU A 307 -15.22 22.19 2.38
N PRO A 308 -14.59 22.47 3.54
CA PRO A 308 -13.15 22.28 3.69
C PRO A 308 -12.80 20.79 3.61
N VAL A 309 -11.55 20.47 3.30
CA VAL A 309 -11.10 19.10 3.06
C VAL A 309 -10.16 18.63 4.15
N VAL A 310 -10.42 17.45 4.68
CA VAL A 310 -9.44 16.70 5.48
C VAL A 310 -8.89 15.57 4.62
N PHE A 311 -7.57 15.47 4.52
CA PHE A 311 -6.88 14.47 3.72
C PHE A 311 -6.03 13.50 4.55
N PHE A 312 -6.23 12.19 4.35
CA PHE A 312 -5.41 11.12 4.90
C PHE A 312 -4.66 10.36 3.79
N HIS A 313 -3.34 10.41 3.80
CA HIS A 313 -2.49 9.77 2.79
C HIS A 313 -2.32 8.24 2.96
N GLY A 314 -1.82 7.57 1.93
CA GLY A 314 -1.48 6.14 1.97
C GLY A 314 -0.08 5.86 2.54
N ILE A 315 0.29 4.58 2.61
CA ILE A 315 1.67 4.17 2.88
C ILE A 315 2.57 4.71 1.76
N GLY A 316 3.73 5.28 2.11
CA GLY A 316 4.60 5.89 1.10
C GLY A 316 5.68 6.77 1.69
N ILE A 317 6.16 7.73 0.89
CA ILE A 317 7.14 8.72 1.33
C ILE A 317 6.48 9.96 1.99
N GLY A 318 5.31 9.78 2.61
CA GLY A 318 4.50 10.87 3.16
C GLY A 318 3.71 11.62 2.09
N LEU A 319 3.66 12.94 2.17
CA LEU A 319 2.79 13.78 1.34
C LEU A 319 3.32 14.07 -0.08
N TRP A 320 4.54 13.67 -0.42
CA TRP A 320 5.17 13.95 -1.72
C TRP A 320 4.28 13.61 -2.95
N PRO A 321 3.66 12.40 -3.04
CA PRO A 321 2.85 12.05 -4.22
C PRO A 321 1.58 12.90 -4.36
N TYR A 322 1.18 13.60 -3.30
CA TYR A 322 -0.09 14.33 -3.24
C TYR A 322 0.09 15.83 -3.36
N ILE A 323 1.30 16.36 -3.55
CA ILE A 323 1.54 17.81 -3.61
C ILE A 323 0.66 18.48 -4.68
N ASP A 324 0.67 17.93 -5.91
CA ASP A 324 -0.15 18.45 -6.99
C ASP A 324 -1.65 18.32 -6.69
N PHE A 325 -2.08 17.20 -6.13
CA PHE A 325 -3.47 16.98 -5.73
C PHE A 325 -3.93 17.98 -4.67
N LEU A 326 -3.14 18.19 -3.61
CA LEU A 326 -3.44 19.15 -2.56
C LEU A 326 -3.49 20.58 -3.09
N ALA A 327 -2.61 20.93 -4.04
CA ALA A 327 -2.64 22.21 -4.73
C ALA A 327 -3.87 22.38 -5.63
N ASP A 328 -4.27 21.31 -6.34
CA ASP A 328 -5.45 21.27 -7.21
C ASP A 328 -6.75 21.43 -6.40
N VAL A 329 -6.89 20.68 -5.29
CA VAL A 329 -8.05 20.76 -4.37
C VAL A 329 -8.18 22.14 -3.75
N SER A 330 -7.08 22.72 -3.28
CA SER A 330 -7.08 24.01 -2.60
C SER A 330 -7.39 25.19 -3.53
N GLY A 331 -7.30 24.98 -4.85
CA GLY A 331 -7.30 26.02 -5.88
C GLY A 331 -5.93 26.69 -6.00
N ARG A 332 -5.27 26.48 -7.15
CA ARG A 332 -3.91 27.00 -7.41
C ARG A 332 -3.82 28.53 -7.38
N LYS A 333 -4.86 29.25 -7.80
CA LYS A 333 -4.92 30.73 -7.86
C LYS A 333 -6.37 31.23 -7.76
N GLY A 334 -6.66 32.15 -6.83
CA GLY A 334 -8.00 32.76 -6.65
C GLY A 334 -8.26 33.25 -5.22
N THR A 335 -9.34 34.04 -5.03
CA THR A 335 -9.78 34.55 -3.73
C THR A 335 -10.61 33.54 -2.93
N ARG A 336 -11.30 32.62 -3.60
CA ARG A 336 -12.12 31.54 -3.01
C ARG A 336 -11.35 30.23 -2.92
N GLN A 337 -10.50 30.10 -1.91
CA GLN A 337 -9.63 28.93 -1.72
C GLN A 337 -10.30 27.91 -0.79
N MET A 338 -10.32 26.65 -1.21
CA MET A 338 -10.78 25.56 -0.34
C MET A 338 -9.73 25.31 0.73
N GLY A 339 -10.16 25.18 1.98
CA GLY A 339 -9.24 24.92 3.08
C GLY A 339 -8.90 23.45 3.13
N VAL A 340 -7.67 23.12 3.51
CA VAL A 340 -7.19 21.74 3.55
C VAL A 340 -6.44 21.48 4.85
N ILE A 341 -6.81 20.41 5.54
CA ILE A 341 -6.00 19.79 6.60
C ILE A 341 -5.49 18.46 6.06
N ALA A 342 -4.18 18.34 5.82
CA ALA A 342 -3.56 17.07 5.45
C ALA A 342 -2.81 16.51 6.67
N LEU A 343 -3.27 15.39 7.22
CA LEU A 343 -2.60 14.74 8.33
C LEU A 343 -1.34 14.02 7.84
N GLU A 344 -0.29 14.07 8.65
CA GLU A 344 0.98 13.41 8.36
C GLU A 344 1.13 12.18 9.27
N MET A 345 0.96 10.98 8.69
CA MET A 345 1.07 9.69 9.37
C MET A 345 2.50 9.15 9.24
N LEU A 346 3.37 9.62 10.12
CA LEU A 346 4.80 9.27 10.08
C LEU A 346 5.12 7.77 10.18
N PRO A 347 4.40 6.95 10.97
CA PRO A 347 4.69 5.51 11.07
C PRO A 347 4.51 4.73 9.75
N VAL A 348 3.73 5.26 8.82
CA VAL A 348 3.52 4.67 7.48
C VAL A 348 4.23 5.46 6.37
N SER A 349 5.15 6.35 6.76
CA SER A 349 5.85 7.25 5.83
C SER A 349 7.32 6.87 5.60
N PHE A 350 7.70 5.60 5.59
CA PHE A 350 9.10 5.14 5.41
C PHE A 350 10.08 5.78 6.41
N ARG A 351 9.67 5.84 7.68
CA ARG A 351 10.42 6.44 8.79
C ARG A 351 10.44 5.50 9.98
N LEU A 352 11.54 5.53 10.73
CA LEU A 352 11.62 4.85 12.00
C LEU A 352 11.12 5.81 13.08
N THR A 353 9.97 5.47 13.68
CA THR A 353 9.27 6.35 14.62
C THR A 353 8.73 5.57 15.82
N GLU A 354 8.02 6.26 16.72
CA GLU A 354 7.11 5.61 17.65
C GLU A 354 5.98 4.89 16.90
N PRO A 355 5.31 3.90 17.52
CA PRO A 355 4.18 3.23 16.92
C PRO A 355 3.04 4.18 16.52
N PRO A 356 2.16 3.77 15.58
CA PRO A 356 0.95 4.52 15.29
C PRO A 356 0.06 4.66 16.53
N LEU A 357 -0.76 5.72 16.53
CA LEU A 357 -1.75 5.92 17.58
C LEU A 357 -2.83 4.85 17.51
N GLY A 358 -3.27 4.35 18.67
CA GLY A 358 -4.49 3.55 18.75
C GLY A 358 -5.71 4.37 18.35
N LYS A 359 -6.77 3.68 17.91
CA LYS A 359 -8.01 4.26 17.37
C LYS A 359 -8.57 5.41 18.23
N ASP A 360 -8.76 5.19 19.53
CA ASP A 360 -9.39 6.19 20.40
C ASP A 360 -8.53 7.44 20.59
N VAL A 361 -7.22 7.25 20.76
CA VAL A 361 -6.25 8.35 20.90
C VAL A 361 -6.17 9.16 19.60
N PHE A 362 -6.19 8.49 18.46
CA PHE A 362 -6.26 9.15 17.16
C PHE A 362 -7.53 10.01 17.05
N LEU A 363 -8.71 9.45 17.36
CA LEU A 363 -9.98 10.17 17.27
C LEU A 363 -10.04 11.38 18.20
N GLU A 364 -9.52 11.25 19.43
CA GLU A 364 -9.43 12.37 20.37
C GLU A 364 -8.53 13.50 19.85
N GLN A 365 -7.33 13.16 19.36
CA GLN A 365 -6.40 14.14 18.82
C GLN A 365 -6.95 14.76 17.52
N PHE A 366 -7.57 13.96 16.65
CA PHE A 366 -8.16 14.46 15.43
C PHE A 366 -9.31 15.46 15.70
N LYS A 367 -10.20 15.16 16.66
CA LYS A 367 -11.23 16.12 17.12
C LYS A 367 -10.63 17.44 17.58
N LYS A 368 -9.57 17.41 18.39
CA LYS A 368 -8.86 18.63 18.85
C LYS A 368 -8.28 19.45 17.69
N ILE A 369 -7.82 18.82 16.61
CA ILE A 369 -7.36 19.53 15.41
C ILE A 369 -8.52 20.24 14.73
N LEU A 370 -9.65 19.55 14.54
CA LEU A 370 -10.84 20.14 13.90
C LEU A 370 -11.41 21.30 14.72
N ASP A 371 -11.52 21.13 16.04
CA ASP A 371 -12.05 22.15 16.95
C ASP A 371 -11.14 23.38 17.01
N ARG A 372 -9.81 23.20 16.94
CA ARG A 372 -8.84 24.32 16.87
C ARG A 372 -9.07 25.21 15.65
N HIS A 373 -9.45 24.63 14.52
CA HIS A 373 -9.70 25.35 13.27
C HIS A 373 -11.18 25.68 13.05
N MET A 374 -12.04 25.38 14.03
CA MET A 374 -13.49 25.60 13.99
C MET A 374 -14.18 24.91 12.80
N TRP A 375 -13.72 23.71 12.43
CA TRP A 375 -14.31 22.94 11.33
C TRP A 375 -15.41 22.01 11.84
N HIS A 376 -16.65 22.44 11.65
CA HIS A 376 -17.85 21.70 12.07
C HIS A 376 -18.31 20.67 11.04
N GLU A 377 -18.11 20.95 9.74
CA GLU A 377 -18.37 20.03 8.64
C GLU A 377 -17.20 20.06 7.66
N PHE A 378 -16.84 18.90 7.10
CA PHE A 378 -15.75 18.78 6.14
C PHE A 378 -15.95 17.60 5.18
N ALA A 379 -15.37 17.72 3.99
CA ALA A 379 -15.21 16.60 3.07
C ALA A 379 -13.98 15.77 3.50
N LEU A 380 -14.19 14.49 3.74
CA LEU A 380 -13.12 13.56 4.09
C LEU A 380 -12.56 12.91 2.82
N VAL A 381 -11.26 13.01 2.60
CA VAL A 381 -10.60 12.41 1.45
C VAL A 381 -9.48 11.51 1.96
N SER A 382 -9.38 10.29 1.43
CA SER A 382 -8.26 9.42 1.78
C SER A 382 -7.79 8.57 0.63
N HIS A 383 -6.57 8.07 0.75
CA HIS A 383 -5.98 7.13 -0.18
C HIS A 383 -5.43 5.91 0.55
N SER A 384 -5.66 4.70 0.01
CA SER A 384 -5.01 3.47 0.46
C SER A 384 -5.14 3.28 1.98
N TYR A 385 -4.04 3.13 2.71
CA TYR A 385 -4.01 3.04 4.18
C TYR A 385 -4.76 4.17 4.90
N GLY A 386 -4.81 5.39 4.36
CA GLY A 386 -5.58 6.50 4.94
C GLY A 386 -7.08 6.22 5.05
N SER A 387 -7.60 5.23 4.31
CA SER A 387 -8.97 4.74 4.46
C SER A 387 -9.24 4.10 5.82
N VAL A 388 -8.21 3.59 6.53
CA VAL A 388 -8.31 3.09 7.92
C VAL A 388 -8.74 4.19 8.87
N LEU A 389 -8.04 5.32 8.85
CA LEU A 389 -8.38 6.48 9.67
C LEU A 389 -9.73 7.06 9.27
N SER A 390 -10.08 6.97 7.99
CA SER A 390 -11.40 7.36 7.51
C SER A 390 -12.49 6.47 8.08
N THR A 391 -12.30 5.15 8.11
CA THR A 391 -13.21 4.20 8.75
C THR A 391 -13.42 4.58 10.21
N HIS A 392 -12.34 4.79 10.97
CA HIS A 392 -12.43 5.18 12.38
C HIS A 392 -13.21 6.48 12.57
N ALA A 393 -12.94 7.50 11.76
CA ALA A 393 -13.64 8.79 11.83
C ALA A 393 -15.12 8.67 11.44
N MET A 394 -15.45 7.90 10.40
CA MET A 394 -16.83 7.73 9.93
C MET A 394 -17.69 6.89 10.88
N GLN A 395 -17.09 5.95 11.62
CA GLN A 395 -17.77 5.13 12.63
C GLN A 395 -17.84 5.81 14.01
N CYS A 396 -17.09 6.90 14.23
CA CYS A 396 -17.16 7.66 15.46
C CYS A 396 -18.45 8.51 15.51
N PRO A 397 -19.34 8.32 16.50
CA PRO A 397 -20.62 9.04 16.57
C PRO A 397 -20.47 10.57 16.52
N ASP A 398 -19.45 11.12 17.18
CA ASP A 398 -19.19 12.57 17.24
C ASP A 398 -18.76 13.16 15.88
N LEU A 399 -18.10 12.36 15.05
CA LEU A 399 -17.53 12.79 13.77
C LEU A 399 -18.42 12.43 12.58
N GLN A 400 -19.27 11.41 12.72
CA GLN A 400 -20.12 10.94 11.63
C GLN A 400 -20.96 12.08 11.04
N ALA A 401 -21.52 12.93 11.90
CA ALA A 401 -22.31 14.11 11.51
C ALA A 401 -21.47 15.23 10.89
N ARG A 402 -20.17 15.32 11.20
CA ARG A 402 -19.25 16.31 10.65
C ARG A 402 -18.72 15.94 9.25
N ILE A 403 -19.04 14.74 8.76
CA ILE A 403 -18.55 14.22 7.46
C ILE A 403 -19.74 14.04 6.51
N PRO A 404 -20.29 15.12 5.91
CA PRO A 404 -21.36 15.01 4.91
C PRO A 404 -20.89 14.40 3.58
N ARG A 405 -19.57 14.41 3.31
CA ARG A 405 -18.96 13.87 2.08
C ARG A 405 -17.69 13.09 2.37
N ALA A 406 -17.53 11.94 1.73
CA ALA A 406 -16.29 11.16 1.74
C ALA A 406 -15.87 10.74 0.31
N VAL A 407 -14.58 10.89 -0.01
CA VAL A 407 -13.96 10.40 -1.25
C VAL A 407 -12.81 9.46 -0.87
N LEU A 408 -12.94 8.18 -1.20
CA LEU A 408 -11.96 7.15 -0.87
C LEU A 408 -11.26 6.68 -2.15
N VAL A 409 -9.95 6.88 -2.25
CA VAL A 409 -9.15 6.51 -3.41
C VAL A 409 -8.39 5.22 -3.13
N ASP A 410 -8.64 4.19 -3.93
CA ASP A 410 -8.09 2.85 -3.77
C ASP A 410 -8.14 2.35 -2.30
N PRO A 411 -9.31 2.37 -1.64
CA PRO A 411 -9.40 2.06 -0.22
C PRO A 411 -9.11 0.60 0.06
N VAL A 412 -8.25 0.35 1.05
CA VAL A 412 -7.93 -1.00 1.52
C VAL A 412 -8.95 -1.54 2.53
N THR A 413 -9.85 -0.69 3.04
CA THR A 413 -10.76 -1.03 4.15
C THR A 413 -12.06 -1.71 3.74
N ILE A 414 -12.42 -1.68 2.44
CA ILE A 414 -13.63 -2.31 1.93
C ILE A 414 -13.32 -3.78 1.62
N LEU A 415 -14.14 -4.69 2.14
CA LEU A 415 -13.90 -6.15 2.06
C LEU A 415 -12.53 -6.60 2.60
N LEU A 416 -11.99 -5.88 3.60
CA LEU A 416 -10.64 -6.14 4.15
C LEU A 416 -10.43 -7.55 4.74
N HIS A 417 -11.51 -8.30 5.02
CA HIS A 417 -11.44 -9.71 5.43
C HIS A 417 -11.07 -10.66 4.27
N LEU A 418 -11.19 -10.22 3.02
CA LEU A 418 -10.71 -10.97 1.87
C LEU A 418 -9.17 -10.99 1.89
N PRO A 419 -8.55 -12.09 1.42
CA PRO A 419 -7.12 -12.30 1.57
C PRO A 419 -6.27 -11.38 0.71
N ASP A 420 -6.82 -10.79 -0.37
CA ASP A 420 -6.07 -10.05 -1.39
C ASP A 420 -5.16 -8.97 -0.80
N VAL A 421 -5.69 -8.04 -0.01
CA VAL A 421 -4.90 -6.95 0.58
C VAL A 421 -3.78 -7.50 1.47
N ALA A 422 -4.12 -8.42 2.38
CA ALA A 422 -3.16 -8.98 3.31
C ALA A 422 -2.07 -9.78 2.57
N TYR A 423 -2.46 -10.66 1.65
CA TYR A 423 -1.55 -11.52 0.90
C TYR A 423 -0.69 -10.71 -0.08
N ASN A 424 -1.30 -9.89 -0.94
CA ASN A 424 -0.60 -9.12 -1.98
C ASN A 424 0.38 -8.11 -1.40
N PHE A 425 0.04 -7.51 -0.26
CA PHE A 425 0.91 -6.54 0.39
C PHE A 425 2.00 -7.20 1.23
N THR A 426 1.72 -8.30 1.95
CA THR A 426 2.66 -8.82 2.96
C THR A 426 3.37 -10.12 2.61
N ARG A 427 2.82 -10.94 1.69
CA ARG A 427 3.31 -12.31 1.42
C ARG A 427 3.61 -12.61 -0.04
N ARG A 428 2.96 -11.93 -1.00
CA ARG A 428 3.19 -12.17 -2.43
C ARG A 428 4.67 -11.98 -2.76
N ARG A 429 5.23 -12.93 -3.48
CA ARG A 429 6.59 -12.82 -4.01
C ARG A 429 6.57 -11.94 -5.25
N PRO A 430 7.36 -10.86 -5.29
CA PRO A 430 7.35 -9.96 -6.43
C PRO A 430 7.95 -10.62 -7.67
N THR A 431 7.29 -10.43 -8.81
CA THR A 431 7.68 -10.94 -10.12
C THR A 431 7.83 -9.81 -11.14
N THR A 432 7.02 -8.76 -11.05
CA THR A 432 7.07 -7.59 -11.93
C THR A 432 7.76 -6.39 -11.27
N ALA A 433 8.13 -5.37 -12.05
CA ALA A 433 8.81 -4.18 -11.53
C ALA A 433 7.99 -3.44 -10.46
N ASN A 434 6.68 -3.24 -10.69
CA ASN A 434 5.79 -2.58 -9.73
C ASN A 434 5.66 -3.42 -8.44
N GLU A 435 5.61 -4.74 -8.56
CA GLU A 435 5.58 -5.64 -7.39
C GLU A 435 6.88 -5.55 -6.58
N TRP A 436 8.03 -5.46 -7.24
CA TRP A 436 9.32 -5.25 -6.56
C TRP A 436 9.38 -3.90 -5.87
N GLN A 437 8.87 -2.84 -6.52
CA GLN A 437 8.79 -1.50 -5.94
C GLN A 437 7.89 -1.51 -4.69
N LEU A 438 6.71 -2.12 -4.75
CA LEU A 438 5.82 -2.25 -3.60
C LEU A 438 6.51 -3.05 -2.47
N TRP A 439 7.00 -4.24 -2.79
CA TRP A 439 7.56 -5.15 -1.81
C TRP A 439 8.78 -4.54 -1.09
N TYR A 440 9.71 -3.96 -1.86
CA TYR A 440 10.91 -3.37 -1.30
C TYR A 440 10.59 -2.04 -0.61
N PHE A 441 9.98 -1.07 -1.28
CA PHE A 441 9.86 0.27 -0.67
C PHE A 441 8.75 0.37 0.36
N ALA A 442 7.62 -0.34 0.18
CA ALA A 442 6.46 -0.22 1.06
C ALA A 442 6.37 -1.39 2.05
N SER A 443 6.18 -2.62 1.56
CA SER A 443 5.79 -3.75 2.40
C SER A 443 6.82 -4.13 3.46
N THR A 444 8.09 -4.07 3.09
CA THR A 444 9.20 -4.51 3.94
C THR A 444 9.98 -3.36 4.59
N ASP A 445 9.48 -2.12 4.47
CA ASP A 445 9.98 -0.99 5.26
C ASP A 445 9.76 -1.27 6.75
N PRO A 446 10.76 -1.05 7.64
CA PRO A 446 10.61 -1.40 9.04
C PRO A 446 9.52 -0.63 9.78
N GLY A 447 9.26 0.63 9.41
CA GLY A 447 8.19 1.44 9.99
C GLY A 447 6.82 0.88 9.63
N VAL A 448 6.61 0.67 8.33
CA VAL A 448 5.38 0.11 7.77
C VAL A 448 5.15 -1.32 8.28
N ALA A 449 6.16 -2.18 8.23
CA ALA A 449 6.06 -3.56 8.69
C ALA A 449 5.75 -3.64 10.19
N HIS A 450 6.27 -2.71 11.00
CA HIS A 450 5.89 -2.60 12.42
C HIS A 450 4.41 -2.24 12.57
N CYS A 451 3.98 -1.20 11.87
CA CYS A 451 2.60 -0.71 11.89
C CYS A 451 1.62 -1.82 11.53
N LEU A 452 1.87 -2.51 10.41
CA LEU A 452 0.99 -3.58 9.91
C LEU A 452 1.08 -4.86 10.76
N GLY A 453 2.28 -5.22 11.19
CA GLY A 453 2.49 -6.46 11.94
C GLY A 453 2.07 -6.39 13.39
N ARG A 454 1.90 -5.20 14.00
CA ARG A 454 1.63 -5.09 15.45
C ARG A 454 0.48 -4.18 15.84
N TYR A 455 0.02 -3.31 14.93
CA TYR A 455 -1.00 -2.30 15.23
C TYR A 455 -2.17 -2.29 14.22
N PHE A 456 -2.18 -3.21 13.26
CA PHE A 456 -3.25 -3.32 12.28
C PHE A 456 -4.22 -4.44 12.62
N PHE A 457 -5.29 -4.09 13.34
CA PHE A 457 -6.37 -5.00 13.67
C PHE A 457 -7.47 -4.88 12.62
N TRP A 458 -7.53 -5.84 11.69
CA TRP A 458 -8.41 -5.75 10.51
C TRP A 458 -9.88 -5.52 10.88
N ARG A 459 -10.35 -6.10 11.99
CA ARG A 459 -11.74 -5.95 12.47
C ARG A 459 -12.10 -4.50 12.81
N GLU A 460 -11.16 -3.72 13.32
CA GLU A 460 -11.37 -2.31 13.65
C GLU A 460 -11.22 -1.39 12.44
N ASN A 461 -10.62 -1.89 11.36
CA ASN A 461 -10.23 -1.12 10.18
C ASN A 461 -11.19 -1.33 9.00
N ALA A 462 -11.93 -2.45 8.99
CA ALA A 462 -12.88 -2.77 7.94
C ALA A 462 -14.12 -1.86 7.98
N VAL A 463 -14.63 -1.50 6.81
CA VAL A 463 -15.88 -0.74 6.66
C VAL A 463 -16.79 -1.39 5.63
N TRP A 464 -18.09 -1.38 5.92
CA TRP A 464 -19.11 -1.96 5.06
C TRP A 464 -19.88 -0.90 4.27
N ALA A 465 -20.51 -1.30 3.16
CA ALA A 465 -21.16 -0.37 2.23
C ALA A 465 -22.26 0.49 2.90
N ASP A 466 -23.07 -0.09 3.78
CA ASP A 466 -24.10 0.62 4.55
C ASP A 466 -23.53 1.59 5.59
N GLU A 467 -22.39 1.24 6.21
CA GLU A 467 -21.68 2.09 7.18
C GLU A 467 -21.03 3.31 6.50
N LEU A 468 -20.51 3.14 5.28
CA LEU A 468 -19.94 4.24 4.48
C LEU A 468 -20.94 5.39 4.30
N VAL A 469 -22.18 5.06 3.94
CA VAL A 469 -23.24 6.05 3.68
C VAL A 469 -23.93 6.56 4.95
N GLY A 470 -23.52 6.07 6.13
CA GLY A 470 -24.12 6.44 7.41
C GLY A 470 -25.48 5.80 7.69
N ARG A 471 -25.83 4.73 6.98
CA ARG A 471 -27.03 3.92 7.25
C ARG A 471 -26.67 2.88 8.31
N THR A 472 -26.58 3.27 9.57
CA THR A 472 -26.50 2.27 10.64
C THR A 472 -27.79 1.47 10.68
N ALA A 473 -27.67 0.14 10.71
CA ALA A 473 -28.75 -0.77 11.07
C ALA A 473 -29.09 -0.58 12.57
N ALA A 474 -29.73 0.54 12.91
CA ALA A 474 -30.41 0.61 14.19
C ALA A 474 -31.57 -0.40 14.16
N PRO A 475 -31.81 -1.18 15.24
CA PRO A 475 -32.98 -2.03 15.33
C PRO A 475 -34.23 -1.19 15.08
N GLU A 476 -35.24 -1.76 14.42
CA GLU A 476 -36.47 -1.12 13.89
C GLU A 476 -37.32 -0.36 14.94
N HIS A 477 -36.83 -0.22 16.17
CA HIS A 477 -37.51 0.37 17.32
C HIS A 477 -36.91 1.73 17.76
N ALA A 478 -35.84 2.22 17.13
CA ALA A 478 -35.35 3.58 17.36
C ALA A 478 -36.06 4.57 16.43
N GLY A 479 -36.77 5.53 17.02
CA GLY A 479 -37.71 6.45 16.36
C GLY A 479 -37.15 7.31 15.22
N HIS A 480 -38.07 8.05 14.59
CA HIS A 480 -37.92 8.89 13.38
C HIS A 480 -36.88 10.02 13.48
N GLY A 481 -35.60 9.70 13.68
CA GLY A 481 -34.49 10.62 13.46
C GLY A 481 -34.13 10.71 11.97
N PRO A 482 -33.64 11.86 11.48
CA PRO A 482 -33.20 11.98 10.09
C PRO A 482 -32.05 11.01 9.83
N LYS A 483 -32.25 10.05 8.91
CA LYS A 483 -31.18 9.18 8.39
C LYS A 483 -30.12 10.07 7.74
N LEU A 484 -28.96 10.22 8.37
CA LEU A 484 -27.85 10.98 7.81
C LEU A 484 -27.37 10.25 6.54
N THR A 485 -27.58 10.84 5.37
CA THR A 485 -27.08 10.28 4.11
C THR A 485 -25.78 10.99 3.72
N ARG A 486 -24.65 10.33 3.99
CA ARG A 486 -23.33 10.81 3.53
C ARG A 486 -23.19 10.58 2.02
N GLN A 487 -22.69 11.59 1.30
CA GLN A 487 -22.28 11.42 -0.10
C GLN A 487 -20.93 10.71 -0.12
N VAL A 488 -20.87 9.52 -0.72
CA VAL A 488 -19.65 8.72 -0.78
C VAL A 488 -19.26 8.50 -2.24
N THR A 489 -18.01 8.79 -2.57
CA THR A 489 -17.38 8.40 -3.83
C THR A 489 -16.22 7.46 -3.55
N VAL A 490 -16.18 6.31 -4.20
CA VAL A 490 -15.06 5.36 -4.16
C VAL A 490 -14.37 5.36 -5.51
N CYS A 491 -13.12 5.80 -5.54
CA CYS A 491 -12.26 5.75 -6.71
C CYS A 491 -11.49 4.42 -6.71
N LEU A 492 -11.55 3.66 -7.80
CA LEU A 492 -10.93 2.34 -7.92
C LEU A 492 -10.04 2.26 -9.15
N SER A 493 -8.78 1.90 -8.94
CA SER A 493 -7.81 1.60 -9.98
C SER A 493 -8.04 0.18 -10.53
N GLY A 494 -8.18 0.04 -11.84
CA GLY A 494 -8.57 -1.21 -12.48
C GLY A 494 -7.48 -2.28 -12.51
N LEU A 495 -6.21 -1.87 -12.43
CA LEU A 495 -5.03 -2.74 -12.40
C LEU A 495 -4.38 -2.75 -11.01
N ASP A 496 -5.14 -2.45 -9.96
CA ASP A 496 -4.64 -2.37 -8.58
C ASP A 496 -3.98 -3.69 -8.15
N LEU A 497 -2.68 -3.65 -7.90
CA LEU A 497 -1.92 -4.83 -7.49
C LEU A 497 -2.10 -5.20 -6.01
N ILE A 498 -2.79 -4.40 -5.20
CA ILE A 498 -3.03 -4.62 -3.76
C ILE A 498 -4.47 -5.07 -3.53
N VAL A 499 -5.43 -4.28 -3.98
CA VAL A 499 -6.87 -4.45 -3.74
C VAL A 499 -7.50 -5.14 -4.94
N ASP A 500 -8.37 -6.14 -4.71
CA ASP A 500 -9.24 -6.61 -5.77
C ASP A 500 -10.35 -5.58 -6.04
N SER A 501 -10.01 -4.57 -6.84
CA SER A 501 -10.92 -3.48 -7.23
C SER A 501 -12.19 -3.99 -7.92
N HIS A 502 -12.14 -5.14 -8.59
CA HIS A 502 -13.32 -5.74 -9.22
C HIS A 502 -14.26 -6.37 -8.18
N ALA A 503 -13.72 -7.07 -7.18
CA ALA A 503 -14.51 -7.58 -6.05
C ALA A 503 -15.14 -6.42 -5.25
N VAL A 504 -14.37 -5.36 -4.98
CA VAL A 504 -14.88 -4.16 -4.31
C VAL A 504 -15.99 -3.49 -5.13
N ALA A 505 -15.78 -3.28 -6.43
CA ALA A 505 -16.79 -2.72 -7.31
C ALA A 505 -18.08 -3.56 -7.29
N ARG A 506 -17.98 -4.89 -7.48
CA ARG A 506 -19.14 -5.81 -7.42
C ARG A 506 -19.89 -5.74 -6.09
N TYR A 507 -19.18 -5.62 -4.98
CA TYR A 507 -19.79 -5.48 -3.67
C TYR A 507 -20.54 -4.16 -3.48
N LEU A 508 -20.01 -3.06 -4.03
CA LEU A 508 -20.62 -1.73 -3.92
C LEU A 508 -21.84 -1.55 -4.83
N VAL A 509 -21.86 -2.22 -5.99
CA VAL A 509 -23.01 -2.29 -6.90
C VAL A 509 -24.04 -3.28 -6.36
N LYS A 510 -25.15 -2.81 -5.78
CA LYS A 510 -26.25 -3.72 -5.41
C LYS A 510 -26.98 -4.17 -6.67
N GLY A 511 -26.97 -5.47 -6.96
CA GLY A 511 -27.67 -6.07 -8.08
C GLY A 511 -27.14 -7.44 -8.46
N GLY A 512 -27.82 -8.11 -9.40
CA GLY A 512 -27.28 -9.31 -10.03
C GLY A 512 -26.22 -8.97 -11.08
N ARG A 513 -25.57 -9.98 -11.66
CA ARG A 513 -24.58 -9.79 -12.75
C ARG A 513 -25.13 -9.01 -13.95
N ALA A 514 -26.45 -9.01 -14.14
CA ALA A 514 -27.15 -8.23 -15.17
C ALA A 514 -27.13 -6.71 -14.93
N ASP A 515 -26.99 -6.27 -13.68
CA ASP A 515 -26.97 -4.85 -13.29
C ASP A 515 -25.55 -4.25 -13.32
N TYR A 516 -24.54 -5.09 -13.56
CA TYR A 516 -23.15 -4.66 -13.61
C TYR A 516 -22.88 -3.88 -14.89
N PRO A 517 -22.13 -2.76 -14.81
CA PRO A 517 -21.66 -2.07 -16.00
C PRO A 517 -20.74 -2.98 -16.83
N ALA A 518 -20.63 -2.72 -18.14
CA ALA A 518 -19.93 -3.60 -19.08
C ALA A 518 -18.48 -3.93 -18.70
N TRP A 519 -17.77 -2.99 -18.06
CA TRP A 519 -16.40 -3.20 -17.57
C TRP A 519 -16.31 -4.20 -16.40
N LEU A 520 -17.39 -4.36 -15.63
CA LEU A 520 -17.47 -5.25 -14.46
C LEU A 520 -18.05 -6.64 -14.81
N GLN A 521 -18.56 -6.83 -16.02
CA GLN A 521 -19.14 -8.10 -16.48
C GLN A 521 -18.09 -9.13 -16.94
N ARG A 522 -16.85 -8.69 -17.21
CA ARG A 522 -15.75 -9.57 -17.64
C ARG A 522 -15.37 -10.53 -16.51
N ASP A 523 -15.37 -11.83 -16.80
CA ASP A 523 -14.85 -12.83 -15.87
C ASP A 523 -13.32 -12.69 -15.77
N HIS A 524 -12.86 -11.86 -14.84
CA HIS A 524 -11.48 -11.92 -14.38
C HIS A 524 -11.36 -13.11 -13.43
N GLY A 525 -11.25 -14.30 -14.02
CA GLY A 525 -10.88 -15.52 -13.32
C GLY A 525 -9.47 -15.39 -12.77
N GLN A 526 -9.33 -15.61 -11.46
CA GLN A 526 -8.11 -16.00 -10.75
C GLN A 526 -6.79 -15.61 -11.44
N ASN A 527 -6.30 -14.40 -11.14
CA ASN A 527 -4.90 -14.02 -10.99
C ASN A 527 -4.79 -12.49 -11.12
N ASN A 528 -4.91 -11.77 -9.99
CA ASN A 528 -4.68 -10.32 -9.90
C ASN A 528 -3.18 -9.93 -9.95
N ALA A 529 -2.35 -10.75 -10.59
CA ALA A 529 -1.08 -10.24 -11.11
C ALA A 529 -1.41 -9.70 -12.49
N ALA A 530 -1.27 -8.39 -12.69
CA ALA A 530 -1.30 -7.78 -14.01
C ALA A 530 -0.29 -8.51 -14.90
N GLY A 531 -0.77 -9.53 -15.61
CA GLY A 531 -0.01 -10.21 -16.63
C GLY A 531 0.20 -9.24 -17.78
N PRO A 532 1.38 -9.27 -18.45
CA PRO A 532 1.69 -8.38 -19.57
C PRO A 532 0.69 -8.47 -20.75
N ASP A 533 -0.23 -9.45 -20.73
CA ASP A 533 -1.23 -9.70 -21.78
C ASP A 533 -2.58 -9.00 -21.57
N THR A 534 -2.80 -8.28 -20.46
CA THR A 534 -3.99 -7.41 -20.31
C THR A 534 -3.77 -6.09 -21.04
N GLY A 535 -4.08 -6.07 -22.35
CA GLY A 535 -3.95 -4.87 -23.17
C GLY A 535 -4.68 -3.66 -22.58
N LEU A 536 -4.03 -2.49 -22.61
CA LEU A 536 -4.61 -1.20 -22.22
C LEU A 536 -5.97 -1.00 -22.90
N VAL A 537 -6.99 -0.57 -22.14
CA VAL A 537 -8.31 -0.24 -22.71
C VAL A 537 -8.19 1.09 -23.47
N PRO A 538 -8.35 1.12 -24.81
CA PRO A 538 -8.20 2.35 -25.57
C PRO A 538 -9.28 3.38 -25.18
N GLY A 539 -8.87 4.58 -24.76
CA GLY A 539 -9.78 5.69 -24.42
C GLY A 539 -10.37 5.67 -23.00
N GLY A 540 -10.02 4.68 -22.17
CA GLY A 540 -10.62 4.43 -20.84
C GLY A 540 -10.04 5.27 -19.69
N ASP A 541 -10.00 6.61 -19.83
CA ASP A 541 -9.63 7.49 -18.70
C ASP A 541 -10.83 7.74 -17.80
N GLY A 542 -11.17 6.67 -17.13
CA GLY A 542 -12.14 6.48 -16.08
C GLY A 542 -13.61 6.53 -16.49
N GLU A 543 -14.42 5.78 -15.76
CA GLU A 543 -15.86 5.71 -15.94
C GLU A 543 -16.54 6.08 -14.63
N TYR A 544 -17.59 6.89 -14.70
CA TYR A 544 -18.42 7.17 -13.54
C TYR A 544 -19.61 6.23 -13.53
N TYR A 545 -19.89 5.64 -12.36
CA TYR A 545 -21.04 4.78 -12.16
C TYR A 545 -21.63 5.05 -10.78
N ARG A 546 -22.91 5.41 -10.72
CA ARG A 546 -23.63 5.53 -9.45
C ARG A 546 -24.24 4.19 -9.08
N ALA A 547 -23.79 3.59 -7.99
CA ALA A 547 -24.30 2.31 -7.55
C ALA A 547 -25.75 2.43 -7.07
N THR A 548 -26.65 1.76 -7.80
CA THR A 548 -28.07 1.69 -7.49
C THR A 548 -28.28 1.03 -6.13
N GLY A 549 -29.12 1.63 -5.26
CA GLY A 549 -29.48 1.07 -3.96
C GLY A 549 -28.46 1.25 -2.81
N SER A 550 -27.15 1.28 -3.07
CA SER A 550 -26.13 1.59 -2.04
C SER A 550 -25.99 3.10 -1.82
N GLY A 551 -26.20 3.93 -2.86
CA GLY A 551 -26.03 5.38 -2.77
C GLY A 551 -24.57 5.82 -2.78
N ILE A 552 -23.68 4.94 -3.25
CA ILE A 552 -22.24 5.16 -3.38
C ILE A 552 -21.93 5.42 -4.86
N ASP A 553 -21.16 6.45 -5.13
CA ASP A 553 -20.64 6.73 -6.47
C ASP A 553 -19.31 6.02 -6.66
N ILE A 554 -19.09 5.40 -7.82
CA ILE A 554 -17.85 4.71 -8.18
C ILE A 554 -17.19 5.48 -9.32
N LEU A 555 -15.93 5.85 -9.12
CA LEU A 555 -15.05 6.36 -10.16
C LEU A 555 -14.04 5.27 -10.51
N TRP A 556 -14.25 4.59 -11.64
CA TRP A 556 -13.36 3.53 -12.11
C TRP A 556 -12.21 4.13 -12.91
N PHE A 557 -10.98 3.64 -12.74
CA PHE A 557 -9.79 4.07 -13.50
C PHE A 557 -9.11 2.85 -14.14
N ALA A 558 -9.60 2.43 -15.31
CA ALA A 558 -9.28 1.12 -15.91
C ALA A 558 -7.79 0.83 -16.11
N ASN A 559 -6.99 1.82 -16.50
CA ASN A 559 -5.57 1.66 -16.86
C ASN A 559 -4.60 2.13 -15.77
N HIS A 560 -5.08 2.35 -14.54
CA HIS A 560 -4.23 2.77 -13.43
C HIS A 560 -4.00 1.59 -12.48
N ASP A 561 -2.77 1.49 -11.99
CA ASP A 561 -2.40 0.71 -10.83
C ASP A 561 -2.66 1.54 -9.55
N HIS A 562 -2.53 0.90 -8.39
CA HIS A 562 -2.74 1.51 -7.07
C HIS A 562 -2.02 2.85 -6.97
N SER A 563 -2.75 3.91 -6.57
CA SER A 563 -2.26 5.29 -6.41
C SER A 563 -1.89 6.07 -7.68
N GLN A 564 -1.74 5.42 -8.84
CA GLN A 564 -1.27 6.09 -10.06
C GLN A 564 -2.21 7.20 -10.55
N VAL A 565 -3.47 7.19 -10.11
CA VAL A 565 -4.45 8.24 -10.41
C VAL A 565 -3.97 9.63 -9.98
N PHE A 566 -3.10 9.72 -8.97
CA PHE A 566 -2.51 10.99 -8.54
C PHE A 566 -1.45 11.54 -9.50
N ASP A 567 -0.82 10.70 -10.33
CA ASP A 567 0.20 11.15 -11.29
C ASP A 567 -0.43 11.79 -12.54
N SER A 568 -1.63 11.33 -12.91
CA SER A 568 -2.37 11.83 -14.06
C SER A 568 -3.13 13.14 -13.74
N PRO A 569 -2.88 14.25 -14.46
CA PRO A 569 -3.66 15.48 -14.30
C PRO A 569 -5.16 15.26 -14.51
N ARG A 570 -5.54 14.40 -15.46
CA ARG A 570 -6.94 14.04 -15.73
C ARG A 570 -7.53 13.21 -14.59
N GLY A 571 -6.76 12.27 -14.04
CA GLY A 571 -7.15 11.49 -12.85
C GLY A 571 -7.42 12.39 -11.65
N ARG A 572 -6.47 13.26 -11.32
CA ARG A 572 -6.60 14.25 -10.24
C ARG A 572 -7.81 15.16 -10.42
N ALA A 573 -8.03 15.70 -11.64
CA ALA A 573 -9.17 16.59 -11.91
C ALA A 573 -10.51 15.94 -11.58
N ARG A 574 -10.67 14.64 -11.86
CA ARG A 574 -11.89 13.89 -11.54
C ARG A 574 -12.08 13.67 -10.05
N ILE A 575 -11.01 13.36 -9.33
CA ILE A 575 -11.05 13.25 -7.87
C ILE A 575 -11.43 14.62 -7.27
N VAL A 576 -10.82 15.71 -7.74
CA VAL A 576 -11.15 17.07 -7.31
C VAL A 576 -12.63 17.41 -7.57
N ALA A 577 -13.17 17.04 -8.74
CA ALA A 577 -14.58 17.24 -9.06
C ALA A 577 -15.51 16.49 -8.07
N ALA A 578 -15.18 15.24 -7.72
CA ALA A 578 -15.91 14.48 -6.71
C ALA A 578 -15.85 15.12 -5.32
N VAL A 579 -14.67 15.62 -4.91
CA VAL A 579 -14.47 16.35 -3.64
C VAL A 579 -15.34 17.61 -3.59
N GLN A 580 -15.40 18.36 -4.69
CA GLN A 580 -16.21 19.58 -4.79
C GLN A 580 -17.71 19.31 -4.91
N GLY A 581 -18.12 18.09 -5.26
CA GLY A 581 -19.52 17.73 -5.52
C GLY A 581 -20.04 18.26 -6.86
N GLY A 582 -19.12 18.52 -7.80
CA GLY A 582 -19.44 19.02 -9.13
C GLY A 582 -20.09 17.96 -10.01
N SER A 583 -20.98 18.40 -10.92
CA SER A 583 -21.64 17.52 -11.89
C SER A 583 -20.66 16.95 -12.93
N GLU A 584 -19.46 17.53 -13.10
CA GLU A 584 -18.41 17.02 -13.99
C GLU A 584 -17.78 15.70 -13.51
N ALA A 585 -18.06 15.28 -12.28
CA ALA A 585 -17.72 13.92 -11.83
C ALA A 585 -18.66 12.86 -12.42
N LYS A 586 -19.86 13.26 -12.89
CA LYS A 586 -20.95 12.38 -13.35
C LYS A 586 -20.86 11.99 -14.82
#